data_AF-A0A2S6IWB3-F1
#
_entry.id   AF-A0A2S6IWB3-F1
#
_cell.length_a   1.000
_cell.length_b   1.000
_cell.length_c   1.000
_cell.angle_alpha   90.00
_cell.angle_beta   90.00
_cell.angle_gamma   90.00
#
_symmetry.space_group_name_H-M   'P 1'
#
loop_
_entity.id
_entity.type
_entity.pdbx_description
1 polymer ?
#
loop_
_entity_poly.entity_id
_entity_poly.type
_entity_poly.pdbx_seq_one_letter_code
_entity_poly.pdbx_strand_id
1 'polypeptide(L)'
;MRLTPTERDRLLLRSAAELARARRARGLLLNVPEAIAIVADTVCEAARDGRRLAEAVAEGRSVLTLADVLPGVADVVGEVSVEALFDDGSRLAVVTEPFGAPAPGTGPGAVLPAREAVPAPPGQRVRVSVRNTGAVPVSVTSHFHFFEVNARLDFDRAAGYGRRLDVPAGAVVRFTPGEVVEVDLVPFGGERVAVGFAGLVDGPLDAPGAREAALRRAAAEGFLGVRTGAAEGGAS
;
A
#
# COMPACT_ATOMS: atom_id res chain seq x y z
N MET A 1 41.94 12.96 -6.67
CA MET A 1 41.05 11.90 -6.17
C MET A 1 40.43 11.16 -7.35
N ARG A 2 40.14 9.87 -7.23
CA ARG A 2 39.38 9.11 -8.24
C ARG A 2 37.92 9.01 -7.80
N LEU A 3 37.18 10.10 -7.99
CA LEU A 3 35.77 10.18 -7.59
C LEU A 3 34.89 9.40 -8.55
N THR A 4 34.10 8.48 -7.98
CA THR A 4 32.97 7.82 -8.63
C THR A 4 31.84 8.82 -8.96
N PRO A 5 30.91 8.48 -9.87
CA PRO A 5 29.74 9.31 -10.14
C PRO A 5 28.94 9.64 -8.87
N THR A 6 28.65 8.66 -8.02
CA THR A 6 27.91 8.85 -6.77
C THR A 6 28.62 9.82 -5.81
N GLU A 7 29.95 9.76 -5.71
CA GLU A 7 30.70 10.70 -4.88
C GLU A 7 30.67 12.12 -5.44
N ARG A 8 30.63 12.30 -6.77
CA ARG A 8 30.43 13.62 -7.38
C ARG A 8 29.04 14.16 -7.10
N ASP A 9 28.01 13.32 -7.17
CA ASP A 9 26.64 13.72 -6.86
C ASP A 9 26.49 14.14 -5.39
N ARG A 10 27.16 13.45 -4.46
CA ARG A 10 27.22 13.87 -3.05
C ARG A 10 27.92 15.22 -2.86
N LEU A 11 28.98 15.51 -3.62
CA LEU A 11 29.62 16.83 -3.59
C LEU A 11 28.70 17.93 -4.15
N LEU A 12 27.90 17.62 -5.17
CA LEU A 12 26.89 18.55 -5.70
C LEU A 12 25.78 18.80 -4.67
N LEU A 13 25.30 17.76 -4.01
CA LEU A 13 24.35 17.87 -2.90
C LEU A 13 24.88 18.77 -1.80
N ARG A 14 26.12 18.53 -1.35
CA ARG A 14 26.79 19.36 -0.35
C ARG A 14 26.86 20.82 -0.78
N SER A 15 27.26 21.08 -2.02
CA SER A 15 27.36 22.45 -2.56
C SER A 15 25.99 23.16 -2.57
N ALA A 16 24.93 22.44 -2.92
CA ALA A 16 23.56 22.98 -2.87
C ALA A 16 23.13 23.30 -1.43
N ALA A 17 23.45 22.43 -0.47
CA ALA A 17 23.14 22.63 0.94
C ALA A 17 23.92 23.82 1.53
N GLU A 18 25.20 23.98 1.19
CA GLU A 18 26.00 25.13 1.62
C GLU A 18 25.43 26.45 1.07
N LEU A 19 25.05 26.49 -0.20
CA LEU A 19 24.37 27.64 -0.79
C LEU A 19 23.06 27.96 -0.06
N ALA A 20 22.25 26.95 0.25
CA ALA A 20 21.01 27.08 0.99
C ALA A 20 21.23 27.60 2.42
N ARG A 21 22.21 27.06 3.16
CA ARG A 21 22.58 27.53 4.50
C ARG A 21 23.06 28.98 4.47
N ALA A 22 23.85 29.36 3.46
CA ALA A 22 24.30 30.73 3.28
C ALA A 22 23.14 31.71 2.99
N ARG A 23 22.10 31.27 2.26
CA ARG A 23 20.88 32.05 2.04
C ARG A 23 20.07 32.21 3.33
N ARG A 24 19.85 31.12 4.07
CA ARG A 24 19.18 31.14 5.39
C ARG A 24 19.90 32.03 6.40
N ALA A 25 21.23 31.98 6.44
CA ALA A 25 22.03 32.83 7.33
C ALA A 25 21.86 34.34 7.06
N ARG A 26 21.41 34.73 5.85
CA ARG A 26 21.04 36.11 5.50
C ARG A 26 19.57 36.43 5.79
N GLY A 27 18.83 35.53 6.44
CA GLY A 27 17.43 35.69 6.80
C GLY A 27 16.44 35.35 5.67
N LEU A 28 16.88 34.67 4.60
CA LEU A 28 15.97 34.24 3.55
C LEU A 28 15.25 32.94 3.95
N LEU A 29 13.95 32.89 3.68
CA LEU A 29 13.17 31.65 3.74
C LEU A 29 13.55 30.73 2.59
N LEU A 30 13.68 29.45 2.89
CA LEU A 30 14.12 28.42 1.95
C LEU A 30 13.00 28.00 1.01
N ASN A 31 13.32 27.83 -0.27
CA ASN A 31 12.43 27.17 -1.22
C ASN A 31 12.60 25.64 -1.19
N VAL A 32 11.83 24.93 -2.03
CA VAL A 32 11.82 23.45 -2.10
C VAL A 32 13.23 22.84 -2.27
N PRO A 33 14.01 23.14 -3.33
CA PRO A 33 15.30 22.50 -3.52
C PRO A 33 16.32 22.85 -2.42
N GLU A 34 16.25 24.06 -1.85
CA GLU A 34 17.13 24.47 -0.76
C GLU A 34 16.85 23.70 0.54
N ALA A 35 15.57 23.54 0.88
CA ALA A 35 15.16 22.80 2.07
C ALA A 35 15.50 21.32 1.94
N ILE A 36 15.25 20.71 0.77
CA ILE A 36 15.64 19.32 0.47
C ILE A 36 17.16 19.14 0.61
N ALA A 37 17.96 20.05 0.05
CA ALA A 37 19.41 19.95 0.10
C ALA A 37 19.94 19.99 1.54
N ILE A 38 19.43 20.89 2.38
CA ILE A 38 19.83 20.97 3.80
C ILE A 38 19.47 19.68 4.55
N VAL A 39 18.25 19.16 4.40
CA VAL A 39 17.81 17.93 5.06
C VAL A 39 18.68 16.74 4.64
N ALA A 40 18.86 16.55 3.33
CA ALA A 40 19.63 15.43 2.80
C ALA A 40 21.12 15.53 3.17
N ASP A 41 21.73 16.71 3.11
CA ASP A 41 23.11 16.92 3.54
C ASP A 41 23.28 16.67 5.03
N THR A 42 22.35 17.12 5.88
CA THR A 42 22.39 16.84 7.32
C THR A 42 22.37 15.33 7.62
N VAL A 43 21.58 14.55 6.89
CA VAL A 43 21.58 13.09 7.02
C VAL A 43 22.93 12.49 6.61
N CYS A 44 23.50 12.95 5.49
CA CYS A 44 24.80 12.50 5.01
C CYS A 44 25.94 12.81 6.01
N GLU A 45 25.94 14.00 6.59
CA GLU A 45 26.96 14.40 7.56
C GLU A 45 26.79 13.66 8.88
N ALA A 46 25.55 13.46 9.35
CA ALA A 46 25.28 12.63 10.53
C ALA A 46 25.76 11.18 10.33
N ALA A 47 25.50 10.59 9.16
CA ALA A 47 26.03 9.27 8.81
C ALA A 47 27.56 9.25 8.82
N ARG A 48 28.20 10.29 8.27
CA ARG A 48 29.64 10.44 8.25
C ARG A 48 30.25 10.59 9.65
N ASP A 49 29.52 11.17 10.58
CA ASP A 49 29.86 11.30 12.00
C ASP A 49 29.66 10.00 12.81
N GLY A 50 29.25 8.90 12.15
CA GLY A 50 29.07 7.59 12.77
C GLY A 50 27.72 7.43 13.48
N ARG A 51 26.75 8.32 13.22
CA ARG A 51 25.38 8.18 13.75
C ARG A 51 24.69 6.96 13.15
N ARG A 52 23.78 6.36 13.91
CA ARG A 52 22.91 5.29 13.39
C ARG A 52 21.87 5.89 12.44
N LEU A 53 21.36 5.06 11.52
CA LEU A 53 20.33 5.48 10.54
C LEU A 53 19.15 6.22 11.19
N ALA A 54 18.62 5.70 12.30
CA ALA A 54 17.49 6.32 13.00
C ALA A 54 17.84 7.70 13.58
N GLU A 55 19.07 7.89 14.06
CA GLU A 55 19.56 9.17 14.59
C GLU A 55 19.75 10.18 13.46
N ALA A 56 20.38 9.77 12.35
CA ALA A 56 20.56 10.63 11.17
C ALA A 56 19.21 11.09 10.59
N VAL A 57 18.21 10.20 10.51
CA VAL A 57 16.84 10.55 10.09
C VAL A 57 16.19 11.54 11.05
N ALA A 58 16.35 11.34 12.37
CA ALA A 58 15.83 12.26 13.38
C ALA A 58 16.49 13.65 13.30
N GLU A 59 17.81 13.71 13.09
CA GLU A 59 18.54 14.96 12.86
C GLU A 59 18.04 15.67 11.60
N GLY A 60 17.91 14.94 10.49
CA GLY A 60 17.33 15.46 9.24
C GLY A 60 15.89 15.97 9.38
N ARG A 61 15.09 15.39 10.28
CA ARG A 61 13.73 15.87 10.58
C ARG A 61 13.71 17.13 11.46
N SER A 62 14.79 17.38 12.21
CA SER A 62 14.85 18.48 13.19
C SER A 62 15.64 19.71 12.73
N VAL A 63 16.39 19.60 11.62
CA VAL A 63 17.31 20.64 11.16
C VAL A 63 16.61 21.93 10.69
N LEU A 64 15.37 21.81 10.21
CA LEU A 64 14.56 22.92 9.73
C LEU A 64 13.16 22.86 10.36
N THR A 65 12.58 24.04 10.53
CA THR A 65 11.20 24.22 11.00
C THR A 65 10.37 24.92 9.91
N LEU A 66 9.04 24.98 10.09
CA LEU A 66 8.17 25.75 9.19
C LEU A 66 8.55 27.24 9.10
N ALA A 67 9.21 27.79 10.12
CA ALA A 67 9.68 29.18 10.11
C ALA A 67 10.89 29.40 9.20
N ASP A 68 11.58 28.34 8.78
CA ASP A 68 12.77 28.43 7.94
C ASP A 68 12.47 28.35 6.44
N VAL A 69 11.25 27.99 6.06
CA VAL A 69 10.86 27.69 4.68
C VAL A 69 9.75 28.61 4.19
N LEU A 70 9.65 28.78 2.86
CA LEU A 70 8.57 29.52 2.23
C LEU A 70 7.21 28.83 2.47
N PRO A 71 6.10 29.59 2.51
CA PRO A 71 4.75 29.00 2.51
C PRO A 71 4.58 28.04 1.33
N GLY A 72 3.98 26.86 1.58
CA GLY A 72 3.78 25.83 0.56
C GLY A 72 4.90 24.78 0.47
N VAL A 73 6.08 25.02 1.04
CA VAL A 73 7.20 24.05 0.98
C VAL A 73 6.85 22.75 1.70
N ALA A 74 6.25 22.84 2.89
CA ALA A 74 5.84 21.65 3.66
C ALA A 74 4.72 20.86 2.97
N ASP A 75 3.89 21.52 2.16
CA ASP A 75 2.82 20.86 1.40
C ASP A 75 3.38 20.08 0.19
N VAL A 76 4.52 20.52 -0.35
CA VAL A 76 5.19 19.89 -1.50
C VAL A 76 6.16 18.80 -1.07
N VAL A 77 6.91 19.02 0.01
CA VAL A 77 7.97 18.12 0.47
C VAL A 77 7.45 17.22 1.58
N GLY A 78 6.73 16.17 1.20
CA GLY A 78 6.26 15.15 2.14
C GLY A 78 7.36 14.18 2.60
N GLU A 79 8.42 14.02 1.80
CA GLU A 79 9.51 13.09 2.07
C GLU A 79 10.82 13.58 1.43
N VAL A 80 11.93 13.39 2.13
CA VAL A 80 13.29 13.51 1.58
C VAL A 80 14.02 12.19 1.73
N SER A 81 14.42 11.63 0.59
CA SER A 81 15.13 10.35 0.52
C SER A 81 16.57 10.56 0.03
N VAL A 82 17.55 10.04 0.78
CA VAL A 82 18.97 10.17 0.44
C VAL A 82 19.75 8.90 0.80
N GLU A 83 20.64 8.46 -0.09
CA GLU A 83 21.57 7.36 0.21
C GLU A 83 22.84 7.90 0.88
N ALA A 84 22.99 7.61 2.17
CA ALA A 84 24.14 8.01 2.97
C ALA A 84 25.06 6.81 3.25
N LEU A 85 26.37 7.09 3.37
CA LEU A 85 27.39 6.09 3.69
C LEU A 85 27.59 6.07 5.21
N PHE A 86 27.15 4.99 5.85
CA PHE A 86 27.35 4.70 7.26
C PHE A 86 28.57 3.79 7.47
N ASP A 87 28.97 3.59 8.72
CA ASP A 87 30.08 2.71 9.09
C ASP A 87 29.90 1.25 8.62
N ASP A 88 28.65 0.83 8.39
CA ASP A 88 28.29 -0.49 7.88
C ASP A 88 27.85 -0.51 6.41
N GLY A 89 28.11 0.58 5.68
CA GLY A 89 27.88 0.70 4.26
C GLY A 89 26.78 1.71 3.88
N SER A 90 26.44 1.74 2.60
CA SER A 90 25.39 2.61 2.07
C SER A 90 24.01 2.16 2.56
N ARG A 91 23.19 3.11 3.03
CA ARG A 91 21.79 2.89 3.37
C ARG A 91 20.92 4.02 2.84
N LEU A 92 19.70 3.68 2.42
CA LEU A 92 18.67 4.69 2.11
C LEU A 92 18.08 5.23 3.43
N ALA A 93 18.23 6.53 3.63
CA ALA A 93 17.59 7.26 4.71
C ALA A 93 16.38 8.03 4.16
N VAL A 94 15.24 7.85 4.83
CA VAL A 94 13.96 8.42 4.43
C VAL A 94 13.47 9.31 5.57
N VAL A 95 13.45 10.62 5.33
CA VAL A 95 12.94 11.62 6.27
C VAL A 95 11.52 11.99 5.85
N THR A 96 10.52 11.39 6.52
CA THR A 96 9.11 11.71 6.30
C THR A 96 8.71 12.97 7.07
N GLU A 97 7.89 13.80 6.44
CA GLU A 97 7.39 15.07 7.01
C GLU A 97 8.53 15.90 7.65
N PRO A 98 9.58 16.26 6.89
CA PRO A 98 10.80 16.86 7.41
C PRO A 98 10.57 18.22 8.10
N PHE A 99 9.41 18.85 7.87
CA PHE A 99 9.05 20.15 8.44
C PHE A 99 7.80 20.08 9.33
N GLY A 100 7.33 18.87 9.67
CA GLY A 100 6.05 18.62 10.32
C GLY A 100 4.93 18.26 9.33
N ALA A 101 3.78 17.88 9.87
CA ALA A 101 2.62 17.51 9.04
C ALA A 101 2.10 18.74 8.26
N PRO A 102 1.79 18.59 6.96
CA PRO A 102 1.28 19.69 6.14
C PRO A 102 -0.11 20.14 6.63
N ALA A 103 -0.42 21.42 6.40
CA ALA A 103 -1.74 21.95 6.72
C ALA A 103 -2.76 21.45 5.67
N PRO A 104 -3.92 20.93 6.07
CA PRO A 104 -4.87 20.37 5.11
C PRO A 104 -5.45 21.44 4.17
N GLY A 105 -5.36 21.18 2.87
CA GLY A 105 -6.29 21.73 1.87
C GLY A 105 -6.00 23.13 1.30
N THR A 106 -4.86 23.75 1.64
CA THR A 106 -4.53 25.11 1.14
C THR A 106 -3.19 25.19 0.41
N GLY A 107 -2.41 24.12 0.38
CA GLY A 107 -1.10 24.08 -0.28
C GLY A 107 -1.17 24.02 -1.81
N PRO A 108 -0.04 24.22 -2.50
CA PRO A 108 0.07 24.00 -3.94
C PRO A 108 -0.41 22.61 -4.35
N GLY A 109 -1.32 22.53 -5.33
CA GLY A 109 -1.86 21.25 -5.79
C GLY A 109 -2.94 20.64 -4.89
N ALA A 110 -3.43 21.36 -3.87
CA ALA A 110 -4.51 20.90 -3.02
C ALA A 110 -5.76 20.52 -3.82
N VAL A 111 -6.28 19.32 -3.58
CA VAL A 111 -7.53 18.83 -4.16
C VAL A 111 -8.70 19.39 -3.37
N LEU A 112 -9.69 19.94 -4.07
CA LEU A 112 -10.97 20.37 -3.51
C LEU A 112 -12.03 19.31 -3.81
N PRO A 113 -12.21 18.29 -2.96
CA PRO A 113 -13.14 17.21 -3.24
C PRO A 113 -14.59 17.73 -3.19
N ALA A 114 -15.42 17.22 -4.10
CA ALA A 114 -16.86 17.36 -3.96
C ALA A 114 -17.32 16.65 -2.66
N ARG A 115 -18.39 17.16 -2.04
CA ARG A 115 -18.95 16.56 -0.81
C ARG A 115 -19.71 15.25 -1.08
N GLU A 116 -20.03 14.99 -2.33
CA GLU A 116 -20.82 13.84 -2.73
C GLU A 116 -20.00 12.55 -2.64
N ALA A 117 -20.59 11.52 -2.06
CA ALA A 117 -19.97 10.21 -1.97
C ALA A 117 -19.97 9.53 -3.34
N VAL A 118 -18.89 8.79 -3.63
CA VAL A 118 -18.83 7.92 -4.80
C VAL A 118 -19.89 6.82 -4.65
N PRO A 119 -20.75 6.59 -5.67
CA PRO A 119 -21.77 5.56 -5.59
C PRO A 119 -21.13 4.18 -5.45
N ALA A 120 -21.78 3.32 -4.67
CA ALA A 120 -21.33 1.96 -4.48
C ALA A 120 -21.45 1.14 -5.79
N PRO A 121 -20.62 0.09 -5.97
CA PRO A 121 -20.72 -0.75 -7.15
C PRO A 121 -22.11 -1.41 -7.25
N PRO A 122 -22.65 -1.57 -8.48
CA PRO A 122 -23.94 -2.19 -8.70
C PRO A 122 -23.91 -3.70 -8.40
N GLY A 123 -25.08 -4.27 -8.13
CA GLY A 123 -25.26 -5.70 -7.91
C GLY A 123 -25.57 -6.07 -6.45
N GLN A 124 -26.06 -7.29 -6.26
CA GLN A 124 -26.43 -7.79 -4.93
C GLN A 124 -25.16 -8.09 -4.12
N ARG A 125 -25.02 -7.47 -2.94
CA ARG A 125 -23.96 -7.80 -1.99
C ARG A 125 -24.30 -9.03 -1.18
N VAL A 126 -23.29 -9.82 -0.88
CA VAL A 126 -23.41 -10.96 0.05
C VAL A 126 -22.31 -10.82 1.10
N ARG A 127 -22.71 -10.90 2.37
CA ARG A 127 -21.78 -10.94 3.49
C ARG A 127 -21.34 -12.36 3.76
N VAL A 128 -20.05 -12.57 3.94
CA VAL A 128 -19.43 -13.88 4.15
C VAL A 128 -18.48 -13.81 5.34
N SER A 129 -18.65 -14.75 6.27
CA SER A 129 -17.72 -14.98 7.37
C SER A 129 -16.56 -15.84 6.90
N VAL A 130 -15.33 -15.36 7.03
CA VAL A 130 -14.13 -16.03 6.49
C VAL A 130 -13.11 -16.25 7.58
N ARG A 131 -12.75 -17.51 7.81
CA ARG A 131 -11.73 -17.90 8.78
C ARG A 131 -10.44 -18.31 8.11
N ASN A 132 -9.31 -17.75 8.53
CA ASN A 132 -8.00 -18.28 8.11
C ASN A 132 -7.58 -19.45 9.01
N THR A 133 -7.54 -20.66 8.45
CA THR A 133 -7.11 -21.88 9.16
C THR A 133 -5.62 -22.19 8.99
N GLY A 134 -4.90 -21.40 8.18
CA GLY A 134 -3.47 -21.56 7.94
C GLY A 134 -2.59 -20.98 9.05
N ALA A 135 -1.32 -21.35 9.04
CA ALA A 135 -0.31 -20.84 9.98
C ALA A 135 0.27 -19.46 9.60
N VAL A 136 -0.04 -18.98 8.39
CA VAL A 136 0.46 -17.71 7.85
C VAL A 136 -0.69 -16.78 7.45
N PRO A 137 -0.50 -15.45 7.52
CA PRO A 137 -1.49 -14.50 7.05
C PRO A 137 -1.77 -14.65 5.55
N VAL A 138 -3.04 -14.47 5.17
CA VAL A 138 -3.47 -14.44 3.76
C VAL A 138 -4.01 -13.05 3.45
N SER A 139 -3.62 -12.49 2.31
CA SER A 139 -4.13 -11.21 1.81
C SER A 139 -4.84 -11.41 0.49
N VAL A 140 -6.06 -10.88 0.36
CA VAL A 140 -6.87 -10.98 -0.86
C VAL A 140 -7.15 -9.58 -1.39
N THR A 141 -6.86 -9.36 -2.67
CA THR A 141 -7.05 -8.06 -3.34
C THR A 141 -8.48 -7.89 -3.86
N SER A 142 -8.87 -6.63 -4.11
CA SER A 142 -10.24 -6.24 -4.45
C SER A 142 -10.87 -6.93 -5.66
N HIS A 143 -10.07 -7.40 -6.63
CA HIS A 143 -10.54 -7.98 -7.90
C HIS A 143 -10.21 -9.46 -8.07
N PHE A 144 -9.73 -10.12 -7.02
CA PHE A 144 -9.51 -11.56 -7.05
C PHE A 144 -10.86 -12.30 -7.03
N HIS A 145 -11.00 -13.37 -7.83
CA HIS A 145 -12.21 -14.20 -7.80
C HIS A 145 -12.31 -14.90 -6.45
N PHE A 146 -13.25 -14.45 -5.61
CA PHE A 146 -13.26 -14.79 -4.20
C PHE A 146 -13.44 -16.29 -3.95
N PHE A 147 -14.15 -16.99 -4.83
CA PHE A 147 -14.25 -18.44 -4.84
C PHE A 147 -12.89 -19.16 -4.88
N GLU A 148 -11.90 -18.59 -5.55
CA GLU A 148 -10.59 -19.21 -5.84
C GLU A 148 -9.48 -18.75 -4.89
N VAL A 149 -9.81 -18.02 -3.83
CA VAL A 149 -8.81 -17.60 -2.82
C VAL A 149 -8.21 -18.80 -2.11
N ASN A 150 -7.07 -18.60 -1.43
CA ASN A 150 -6.31 -19.64 -0.75
C ASN A 150 -7.20 -20.73 -0.09
N ALA A 151 -6.92 -21.99 -0.37
CA ALA A 151 -7.67 -23.16 0.10
C ALA A 151 -7.85 -23.23 1.62
N ARG A 152 -6.97 -22.58 2.40
CA ARG A 152 -7.03 -22.52 3.87
C ARG A 152 -7.97 -21.45 4.43
N LEU A 153 -8.53 -20.59 3.59
CA LEU A 153 -9.65 -19.74 3.99
C LEU A 153 -10.93 -20.57 3.97
N ASP A 154 -11.53 -20.75 5.15
CA ASP A 154 -12.77 -21.50 5.36
C ASP A 154 -13.95 -20.53 5.42
N PHE A 155 -14.85 -20.67 4.46
CA PHE A 155 -16.05 -19.86 4.26
C PHE A 155 -17.00 -20.54 3.29
N ASP A 156 -18.23 -20.08 3.14
CA ASP A 156 -19.13 -20.62 2.10
C ASP A 156 -18.60 -20.30 0.68
N ARG A 157 -17.86 -21.24 0.09
CA ARG A 157 -17.28 -21.11 -1.25
C ARG A 157 -18.34 -20.85 -2.30
N ALA A 158 -19.53 -21.46 -2.15
CA ALA A 158 -20.61 -21.32 -3.10
C ALA A 158 -21.15 -19.89 -3.16
N ALA A 159 -21.04 -19.13 -2.06
CA ALA A 159 -21.34 -17.70 -1.99
C ALA A 159 -20.28 -16.84 -2.69
N GLY A 160 -19.02 -17.28 -2.75
CA GLY A 160 -17.92 -16.57 -3.41
C GLY A 160 -17.85 -16.71 -4.94
N TYR A 161 -18.64 -17.62 -5.53
CA TYR A 161 -18.61 -17.89 -6.97
C TYR A 161 -19.08 -16.69 -7.79
N GLY A 162 -18.25 -16.28 -8.76
CA GLY A 162 -18.47 -15.15 -9.64
C GLY A 162 -18.48 -13.79 -8.93
N ARG A 163 -17.83 -13.70 -7.76
CA ARG A 163 -17.76 -12.50 -6.92
C ARG A 163 -16.33 -12.11 -6.56
N ARG A 164 -16.17 -10.85 -6.14
CA ARG A 164 -14.94 -10.24 -5.62
C ARG A 164 -15.25 -9.43 -4.36
N LEU A 165 -14.23 -9.03 -3.62
CA LEU A 165 -14.38 -8.18 -2.43
C LEU A 165 -15.02 -6.82 -2.79
N ASP A 166 -15.98 -6.38 -1.99
CA ASP A 166 -16.58 -5.05 -2.05
C ASP A 166 -15.73 -4.04 -1.26
N VAL A 167 -14.52 -3.82 -1.76
CA VAL A 167 -13.57 -2.84 -1.23
C VAL A 167 -13.06 -1.96 -2.38
N PRO A 168 -12.46 -0.79 -2.09
CA PRO A 168 -11.92 0.07 -3.13
C PRO A 168 -10.97 -0.67 -4.08
N ALA A 169 -10.95 -0.26 -5.36
CA ALA A 169 -10.01 -0.82 -6.32
C ALA A 169 -8.56 -0.68 -5.82
N GLY A 170 -7.77 -1.74 -5.95
CA GLY A 170 -6.41 -1.81 -5.38
C GLY A 170 -6.31 -2.11 -3.88
N ALA A 171 -7.41 -2.02 -3.12
CA ALA A 171 -7.39 -2.37 -1.69
C ALA A 171 -7.23 -3.89 -1.47
N VAL A 172 -6.83 -4.24 -0.25
CA VAL A 172 -6.55 -5.60 0.18
C VAL A 172 -7.21 -5.85 1.54
N VAL A 173 -7.77 -7.05 1.71
CA VAL A 173 -8.23 -7.54 3.02
C VAL A 173 -7.25 -8.60 3.50
N ARG A 174 -6.81 -8.47 4.75
CA ARG A 174 -5.86 -9.39 5.38
C ARG A 174 -6.59 -10.26 6.39
N PHE A 175 -6.28 -11.55 6.37
CA PHE A 175 -6.80 -12.56 7.29
C PHE A 175 -5.62 -13.13 8.09
N THR A 176 -5.53 -12.79 9.37
CA THR A 176 -4.49 -13.30 10.27
C THR A 176 -4.75 -14.77 10.63
N PRO A 177 -3.74 -15.62 10.90
CA PRO A 177 -3.96 -16.99 11.34
C PRO A 177 -4.98 -17.10 12.49
N GLY A 178 -6.02 -17.92 12.29
CA GLY A 178 -7.08 -18.18 13.27
C GLY A 178 -8.20 -17.13 13.32
N GLU A 179 -8.00 -15.95 12.72
CA GLU A 179 -8.96 -14.85 12.72
C GLU A 179 -10.18 -15.16 11.83
N VAL A 180 -11.34 -14.68 12.25
CA VAL A 180 -12.58 -14.67 11.48
C VAL A 180 -12.88 -13.22 11.10
N VAL A 181 -13.00 -12.95 9.81
CA VAL A 181 -13.29 -11.62 9.27
C VAL A 181 -14.58 -11.70 8.45
N GLU A 182 -15.52 -10.81 8.73
CA GLU A 182 -16.70 -10.60 7.89
C GLU A 182 -16.32 -9.73 6.70
N VAL A 183 -16.59 -10.22 5.48
CA VAL A 183 -16.35 -9.47 4.25
C VAL A 183 -17.62 -9.38 3.41
N ASP A 184 -17.78 -8.26 2.72
CA ASP A 184 -18.85 -8.08 1.75
C ASP A 184 -18.31 -8.40 0.33
N LEU A 185 -19.09 -9.14 -0.45
CA LEU A 185 -18.76 -9.58 -1.80
C LEU A 185 -19.74 -9.04 -2.84
N VAL A 186 -19.23 -8.54 -3.95
CA VAL A 186 -20.01 -8.06 -5.10
C VAL A 186 -19.76 -8.93 -6.33
N PRO A 187 -20.75 -9.10 -7.23
CA PRO A 187 -20.56 -9.87 -8.45
C PRO A 187 -19.53 -9.21 -9.38
N PHE A 188 -18.83 -10.03 -10.16
CA PHE A 188 -18.12 -9.51 -11.32
C PHE A 188 -19.10 -8.88 -12.31
N GLY A 189 -18.70 -7.73 -12.87
CA GLY A 189 -19.34 -7.14 -14.04
C GLY A 189 -18.74 -7.64 -15.35
N GLY A 190 -19.05 -6.95 -16.46
CA GLY A 190 -18.54 -7.29 -17.79
C GLY A 190 -19.08 -8.62 -18.31
N GLU A 191 -18.29 -9.31 -19.14
CA GLU A 191 -18.64 -10.62 -19.72
C GLU A 191 -18.63 -11.78 -18.71
N ARG A 192 -18.19 -11.52 -17.47
CA ARG A 192 -18.14 -12.51 -16.38
C ARG A 192 -17.38 -13.78 -16.76
N VAL A 193 -16.19 -13.59 -17.33
CA VAL A 193 -15.22 -14.65 -17.66
C VAL A 193 -14.08 -14.60 -16.65
N ALA A 194 -13.81 -15.70 -15.95
CA ALA A 194 -12.74 -15.83 -14.96
C ALA A 194 -11.63 -16.75 -15.50
N VAL A 195 -10.42 -16.23 -15.66
CA VAL A 195 -9.25 -16.95 -16.20
C VAL A 195 -8.05 -16.74 -15.27
N GLY A 196 -7.29 -17.80 -15.00
CA GLY A 196 -6.14 -17.79 -14.10
C GLY A 196 -6.56 -18.14 -12.67
N PHE A 197 -6.30 -17.26 -11.70
CA PHE A 197 -6.56 -17.49 -10.27
C PHE A 197 -6.01 -18.85 -9.77
N ALA A 198 -6.89 -19.80 -9.42
CA ALA A 198 -6.53 -21.16 -9.04
C ALA A 198 -6.85 -22.19 -10.13
N GLY A 199 -7.32 -21.75 -11.31
CA GLY A 199 -7.70 -22.60 -12.43
C GLY A 199 -9.01 -23.37 -12.21
N LEU A 200 -9.82 -22.98 -11.22
CA LEU A 200 -11.02 -23.74 -10.86
C LEU A 200 -12.16 -23.51 -11.86
N VAL A 201 -12.18 -22.35 -12.53
CA VAL A 201 -13.16 -22.00 -13.58
C VAL A 201 -12.52 -22.00 -14.97
N ASP A 202 -11.54 -21.12 -15.21
CA ASP A 202 -10.89 -20.89 -16.51
C ASP A 202 -11.87 -20.76 -17.69
N GLY A 203 -12.86 -19.89 -17.54
CA GLY A 203 -13.88 -19.66 -18.55
C GLY A 203 -15.07 -18.81 -18.09
N PRO A 204 -16.16 -18.79 -18.87
CA PRO A 204 -17.38 -18.05 -18.53
C PRO A 204 -18.03 -18.59 -17.24
N LEU A 205 -18.30 -17.68 -16.29
CA LEU A 205 -18.89 -18.01 -14.99
C LEU A 205 -20.36 -18.46 -15.12
N ASP A 206 -21.07 -17.97 -16.13
CA ASP A 206 -22.51 -18.21 -16.28
C ASP A 206 -22.81 -19.32 -17.31
N ALA A 207 -21.79 -20.06 -17.77
CA ALA A 207 -22.00 -21.21 -18.65
C ALA A 207 -22.76 -22.35 -17.92
N PRO A 208 -23.67 -23.08 -18.60
CA PRO A 208 -24.44 -24.15 -17.98
C PRO A 208 -23.55 -25.19 -17.28
N GLY A 209 -23.76 -25.41 -15.99
CA GLY A 209 -23.00 -26.37 -15.18
C GLY A 209 -21.61 -25.91 -14.73
N ALA A 210 -21.17 -24.69 -15.08
CA ALA A 210 -19.84 -24.18 -14.74
C ALA A 210 -19.64 -24.05 -13.23
N ARG A 211 -20.65 -23.55 -12.52
CA ARG A 211 -20.62 -23.41 -11.06
C ARG A 211 -20.49 -24.76 -10.35
N GLU A 212 -21.27 -25.74 -10.76
CA GLU A 212 -21.25 -27.09 -10.18
C GLU A 212 -19.93 -27.80 -10.49
N ALA A 213 -19.38 -27.61 -11.70
CA ALA A 213 -18.08 -28.15 -12.08
C ALA A 213 -16.94 -27.52 -11.24
N ALA A 214 -16.96 -26.21 -11.06
CA ALA A 214 -15.98 -25.49 -10.26
C ALA A 214 -16.03 -25.91 -8.78
N LEU A 215 -17.22 -26.03 -8.20
CA LEU A 215 -17.39 -26.53 -6.82
C LEU A 215 -16.85 -27.95 -6.64
N ARG A 216 -17.09 -28.85 -7.61
CA ARG A 216 -16.51 -30.20 -7.58
C ARG A 216 -14.98 -30.18 -7.64
N ARG A 217 -14.38 -29.35 -8.49
CA ARG A 217 -12.91 -29.19 -8.57
C ARG A 217 -12.34 -28.65 -7.27
N ALA A 218 -12.94 -27.59 -6.72
CA ALA A 218 -12.52 -27.00 -5.45
C ALA A 218 -12.54 -28.05 -4.31
N ALA A 219 -13.59 -28.87 -4.22
CA ALA A 219 -13.65 -29.96 -3.25
C ALA A 219 -12.56 -31.01 -3.48
N ALA A 220 -12.32 -31.42 -4.73
CA ALA A 220 -11.29 -32.40 -5.08
C ALA A 220 -9.86 -31.91 -4.78
N GLU A 221 -9.62 -30.62 -4.92
CA GLU A 221 -8.33 -29.97 -4.63
C GLU A 221 -8.16 -29.54 -3.15
N GLY A 222 -9.17 -29.82 -2.30
CA GLY A 222 -9.08 -29.59 -0.86
C GLY A 222 -9.29 -28.14 -0.43
N PHE A 223 -9.99 -27.33 -1.22
CA PHE A 223 -10.44 -26.01 -0.80
C PHE A 223 -11.50 -26.15 0.30
N LEU A 224 -11.27 -25.49 1.44
CA LEU A 224 -12.19 -25.52 2.56
C LEU A 224 -13.49 -24.78 2.24
N GLY A 225 -14.58 -25.19 2.91
CA GLY A 225 -15.85 -24.50 2.85
C GLY A 225 -16.72 -24.81 1.62
N VAL A 226 -16.36 -25.82 0.83
CA VAL A 226 -17.25 -26.38 -0.20
C VAL A 226 -18.28 -27.29 0.47
N ARG A 227 -19.52 -26.79 0.65
CA ARG A 227 -20.63 -27.61 1.15
C ARG A 227 -21.35 -28.26 -0.03
N THR A 228 -21.12 -29.55 -0.24
CA THR A 228 -22.00 -30.40 -1.05
C THR A 228 -23.30 -30.60 -0.26
N GLY A 229 -24.44 -30.25 -0.84
CA GLY A 229 -25.74 -30.33 -0.15
C GLY A 229 -25.95 -31.70 0.50
N ALA A 230 -26.09 -31.71 1.81
CA ALA A 230 -26.70 -32.83 2.50
C ALA A 230 -28.18 -32.88 2.08
N ALA A 231 -28.63 -34.04 1.63
CA ALA A 231 -30.01 -34.29 1.24
C ALA A 231 -30.98 -33.91 2.36
N GLU A 232 -31.83 -32.92 2.13
CA GLU A 232 -33.09 -32.79 2.85
C GLU A 232 -34.05 -33.83 2.28
N GLY A 233 -34.24 -34.92 3.02
CA GLY A 233 -35.10 -36.02 2.64
C GLY A 233 -35.34 -36.96 3.82
N GLY A 234 -35.88 -36.42 4.91
CA GLY A 234 -36.25 -37.17 6.10
C GLY A 234 -37.54 -36.63 6.73
N ALA A 235 -38.54 -37.49 6.77
CA ALA A 235 -39.77 -37.47 7.57
C ALA A 235 -40.97 -36.62 7.10
N SER A 236 -41.84 -37.25 6.32
CA SER A 236 -43.24 -37.48 6.73
C SER A 236 -43.69 -38.85 6.27
#